data_AF-A0A1Q7KLQ2-F1
#
_entry.id   AF-A0A1Q7KLQ2-F1
#
_cell.length_a   1.000
_cell.length_b   1.000
_cell.length_c   1.000
_cell.angle_alpha   90.00
_cell.angle_beta   90.00
_cell.angle_gamma   90.00
#
_symmetry.space_group_name_H-M   'P 1'
#
loop_
_entity.id
_entity.type
_entity.pdbx_description
1 polymer ?
#
loop_
_entity_poly.entity_id
_entity_poly.type
_entity_poly.pdbx_seq_one_letter_code
_entity_poly.pdbx_strand_id
1 'polypeptide(L)'
;MRARAVLTVLTLVPVLLGAQQGGRNQDTRPGIAVLPFTNGGSYGQGKEDFDALERGIAGMMISELSQNPAARVVERQEVQHLIDEQNLGAQGRVDPQTAAKVGKLVGAHYVVLGTFIDFYGDFRVDVRLVNTETSEIVKTESERMQRDHMFDIIRNIASRLMKDANLPALQRQASDQRMGRQIPTEALTYYSRALLYADHGQKDKAVEMFNRALAILPGYAEAQEGLQRVKSS
;
A
#
# COMPACT_ATOMS: atom_id res chain seq x y z
N MET A 1 -73.94 -47.98 13.03
CA MET A 1 -72.52 -47.74 13.37
C MET A 1 -71.68 -47.94 12.11
N ARG A 2 -71.17 -46.87 11.50
CA ARG A 2 -70.27 -46.92 10.34
C ARG A 2 -69.07 -46.02 10.64
N ALA A 3 -67.89 -46.63 10.75
CA ALA A 3 -66.62 -45.96 11.03
C ALA A 3 -66.19 -45.16 9.79
N ARG A 4 -65.82 -43.89 10.00
CA ARG A 4 -65.20 -43.02 8.98
C ARG A 4 -63.68 -43.08 9.15
N ALA A 5 -62.99 -43.56 8.13
CA ALA A 5 -61.55 -43.48 8.01
C ALA A 5 -61.16 -42.03 7.65
N VAL A 6 -60.26 -41.43 8.43
CA VAL A 6 -59.64 -40.14 8.12
C VAL A 6 -58.28 -40.44 7.50
N LEU A 7 -58.14 -40.11 6.22
CA LEU A 7 -56.90 -40.23 5.45
C LEU A 7 -56.09 -38.94 5.65
N THR A 8 -55.02 -39.00 6.44
CA THR A 8 -54.12 -37.87 6.65
C THR A 8 -53.14 -37.79 5.48
N VAL A 9 -53.33 -36.83 4.59
CA VAL A 9 -52.41 -36.55 3.48
C VAL A 9 -51.21 -35.77 4.03
N LEU A 10 -50.04 -36.40 4.06
CA LEU A 10 -48.77 -35.78 4.41
C LEU A 10 -48.24 -35.01 3.19
N THR A 11 -48.47 -33.70 3.13
CA THR A 11 -47.89 -32.84 2.09
C THR A 11 -46.41 -32.58 2.41
N LEU A 12 -45.53 -33.17 1.59
CA LEU A 12 -44.10 -32.92 1.60
C LEU A 12 -43.84 -31.49 1.10
N VAL A 13 -43.45 -30.58 1.99
CA VAL A 13 -43.01 -29.22 1.61
C VAL A 13 -41.57 -29.33 1.10
N PRO A 14 -41.26 -29.00 -0.17
CA PRO A 14 -39.89 -28.96 -0.63
C PRO A 14 -39.20 -27.75 0.01
N VAL A 15 -38.25 -28.01 0.91
CA VAL A 15 -37.31 -27.02 1.40
C VAL A 15 -36.41 -26.63 0.23
N LEU A 16 -36.72 -25.50 -0.41
CA LEU A 16 -35.82 -24.83 -1.31
C LEU A 16 -34.61 -24.38 -0.50
N LEU A 17 -33.54 -25.17 -0.53
CA LEU A 17 -32.20 -24.73 -0.18
C LEU A 17 -31.85 -23.59 -1.14
N GLY A 18 -32.11 -22.36 -0.71
CA GLY A 18 -31.54 -21.19 -1.32
C GLY A 18 -30.03 -21.32 -1.19
N ALA A 19 -29.37 -21.73 -2.27
CA ALA A 19 -27.95 -21.54 -2.43
C ALA A 19 -27.70 -20.05 -2.23
N GLN A 20 -27.16 -19.68 -1.06
CA GLN A 20 -26.49 -18.41 -0.88
C GLN A 20 -25.28 -18.44 -1.82
N GLN A 21 -25.52 -18.04 -3.06
CA GLN A 21 -24.47 -17.58 -3.94
C GLN A 21 -23.92 -16.33 -3.26
N GLY A 22 -22.92 -16.53 -2.41
CA GLY A 22 -21.95 -15.49 -2.07
C GLY A 22 -21.23 -15.13 -3.37
N GLY A 23 -21.89 -14.31 -4.19
CA GLY A 23 -21.20 -13.57 -5.23
C GLY A 23 -20.09 -12.83 -4.51
N ARG A 24 -18.84 -13.25 -4.75
CA ARG A 24 -17.69 -12.40 -4.50
C ARG A 24 -18.03 -11.10 -5.19
N ASN A 25 -18.41 -10.11 -4.39
CA ASN A 25 -18.68 -8.77 -4.88
C ASN A 25 -17.36 -8.35 -5.54
N GLN A 26 -17.29 -8.45 -6.87
CA GLN A 26 -16.04 -8.20 -7.58
C GLN A 26 -15.76 -6.73 -7.36
N ASP A 27 -14.70 -6.43 -6.63
CA ASP A 27 -14.31 -5.05 -6.36
C ASP A 27 -13.95 -4.39 -7.70
N THR A 28 -14.86 -3.55 -8.20
CA THR A 28 -14.74 -2.89 -9.51
C THR A 28 -13.84 -1.67 -9.45
N ARG A 29 -13.28 -1.34 -8.29
CA ARG A 29 -12.39 -0.19 -8.14
C ARG A 29 -11.07 -0.47 -8.87
N PRO A 30 -10.49 0.52 -9.55
CA PRO A 30 -9.19 0.37 -10.17
C PRO A 30 -8.15 0.04 -9.11
N GLY A 31 -7.42 -1.04 -9.37
CA GLY A 31 -6.31 -1.49 -8.54
C GLY A 31 -5.11 -0.55 -8.71
N ILE A 32 -4.44 -0.17 -7.62
CA ILE A 32 -3.21 0.61 -7.66
C ILE A 32 -2.12 -0.13 -6.89
N ALA A 33 -1.02 -0.43 -7.56
CA ALA A 33 0.17 -0.97 -6.92
C ALA A 33 1.21 0.13 -6.72
N VAL A 34 1.93 0.09 -5.60
CA VAL A 34 3.04 0.98 -5.32
C VAL A 34 4.30 0.14 -5.23
N LEU A 35 5.27 0.43 -6.09
CA LEU A 35 6.56 -0.23 -6.05
C LEU A 35 7.48 0.43 -5.02
N PRO A 36 8.49 -0.29 -4.50
CA PRO A 36 9.56 0.33 -3.72
C PRO A 36 10.12 1.54 -4.48
N PHE A 37 10.34 2.62 -3.74
CA PHE A 37 10.99 3.79 -4.32
C PHE A 37 12.47 3.49 -4.52
N THR A 38 13.13 4.22 -5.42
CA THR A 38 14.58 4.06 -5.61
C THR A 38 15.33 5.30 -5.16
N ASN A 39 16.41 5.13 -4.40
CA ASN A 39 17.33 6.22 -4.09
C ASN A 39 18.10 6.66 -5.35
N GLY A 40 17.94 7.92 -5.75
CA GLY A 40 18.56 8.53 -6.93
C GLY A 40 19.97 9.08 -6.72
N GLY A 41 20.61 8.79 -5.58
CA GLY A 41 21.97 9.28 -5.27
C GLY A 41 22.01 10.25 -4.09
N SER A 42 21.42 9.84 -2.96
CA SER A 42 21.32 10.65 -1.76
C SER A 42 22.62 10.73 -0.94
N TYR A 43 22.81 11.84 -0.23
CA TYR A 43 23.95 12.14 0.65
C TYR A 43 23.50 12.71 2.00
N GLY A 44 24.26 12.44 3.05
CA GLY A 44 24.05 13.00 4.40
C GLY A 44 23.43 12.04 5.42
N GLN A 45 23.11 10.80 5.04
CA GLN A 45 22.75 9.70 5.95
C GLN A 45 23.47 8.41 5.57
N GLY A 46 23.33 7.36 6.38
CA GLY A 46 23.90 6.05 6.09
C GLY A 46 23.17 5.35 4.93
N LYS A 47 23.87 4.46 4.22
CA LYS A 47 23.27 3.68 3.12
C LYS A 47 22.01 2.91 3.58
N GLU A 48 22.08 2.30 4.76
CA GLU A 48 20.97 1.54 5.35
C GLU A 48 19.72 2.40 5.58
N ASP A 49 19.88 3.70 5.90
CA ASP A 49 18.76 4.62 6.06
C ASP A 49 18.05 4.85 4.73
N PHE A 50 18.81 5.04 3.65
CA PHE A 50 18.23 5.18 2.33
C PHE A 50 17.58 3.89 1.83
N ASP A 51 18.22 2.74 2.02
CA ASP A 51 17.65 1.42 1.67
C ASP A 51 16.34 1.15 2.44
N ALA A 52 16.26 1.61 3.69
CA ALA A 52 15.05 1.56 4.48
C ALA A 52 13.98 2.50 3.91
N LEU A 53 14.33 3.74 3.60
CA LEU A 53 13.41 4.76 3.07
C LEU A 53 12.76 4.35 1.74
N GLU A 54 13.45 3.61 0.87
CA GLU A 54 12.87 3.02 -0.35
C GLU A 54 11.55 2.27 -0.07
N ARG A 55 11.51 1.54 1.05
CA ARG A 55 10.34 0.75 1.49
C ARG A 55 9.38 1.59 2.32
N GLY A 56 9.92 2.44 3.20
CA GLY A 56 9.12 3.31 4.06
C GLY A 56 8.26 4.31 3.28
N ILE A 57 8.84 4.95 2.27
CA ILE A 57 8.15 5.90 1.40
C ILE A 57 7.05 5.20 0.60
N ALA A 58 7.32 4.01 0.06
CA ALA A 58 6.29 3.20 -0.59
C ALA A 58 5.16 2.85 0.37
N GLY A 59 5.48 2.46 1.62
CA GLY A 59 4.49 2.21 2.67
C GLY A 59 3.61 3.42 2.98
N MET A 60 4.21 4.61 3.10
CA MET A 60 3.44 5.85 3.29
C MET A 60 2.56 6.18 2.08
N MET A 61 3.09 6.04 0.87
CA MET A 61 2.31 6.25 -0.35
C MET A 61 1.11 5.30 -0.41
N ILE A 62 1.30 4.03 -0.06
CA ILE A 62 0.21 3.06 0.08
C ILE A 62 -0.83 3.55 1.08
N SER A 63 -0.41 3.99 2.26
CA SER A 63 -1.32 4.54 3.28
C SER A 63 -2.12 5.73 2.79
N GLU A 64 -1.47 6.71 2.16
CA GLU A 64 -2.13 7.92 1.65
C GLU A 64 -3.10 7.61 0.51
N LEU A 65 -2.73 6.70 -0.40
CA LEU A 65 -3.60 6.25 -1.48
C LEU A 65 -4.80 5.43 -0.96
N SER A 66 -4.60 4.64 0.09
CA SER A 66 -5.65 3.81 0.69
C SER A 66 -6.75 4.62 1.38
N GLN A 67 -6.49 5.90 1.67
CA GLN A 67 -7.52 6.82 2.16
C GLN A 67 -8.56 7.15 1.08
N ASN A 68 -8.28 6.87 -0.20
CA ASN A 68 -9.25 7.05 -1.27
C ASN A 68 -10.13 5.80 -1.42
N PRO A 69 -11.41 5.84 -1.00
CA PRO A 69 -12.28 4.67 -1.11
C PRO A 69 -12.57 4.28 -2.56
N ALA A 70 -12.25 5.12 -3.54
CA ALA A 70 -12.50 4.87 -4.95
C ALA A 70 -11.41 4.05 -5.67
N ALA A 71 -10.27 3.82 -5.01
CA ALA A 71 -9.21 2.95 -5.52
C ALA A 71 -9.01 1.76 -4.58
N ARG A 72 -8.60 0.61 -5.15
CA ARG A 72 -8.14 -0.54 -4.36
C ARG A 72 -6.62 -0.55 -4.38
N VAL A 73 -5.98 -0.24 -3.25
CA VAL A 73 -4.52 -0.35 -3.17
C VAL A 73 -4.14 -1.81 -2.98
N VAL A 74 -3.14 -2.27 -3.72
CA VAL A 74 -2.60 -3.64 -3.62
C VAL A 74 -1.71 -3.75 -2.40
N GLU A 75 -1.79 -4.89 -1.70
CA GLU A 75 -0.96 -5.17 -0.54
C GLU A 75 0.52 -5.19 -0.87
N ARG A 76 1.32 -4.53 -0.03
CA ARG A 76 2.78 -4.40 -0.23
C ARG A 76 3.47 -5.75 -0.39
N GLN A 77 3.06 -6.75 0.39
CA GLN A 77 3.69 -8.07 0.38
C GLN A 77 3.46 -8.83 -0.92
N GLU A 78 2.28 -8.68 -1.54
CA GLU A 78 1.99 -9.29 -2.83
C GLU A 78 2.88 -8.68 -3.92
N VAL A 79 3.04 -7.36 -3.89
CA VAL A 79 3.94 -6.63 -4.78
C VAL A 79 5.38 -7.10 -4.58
N GLN A 80 5.86 -7.15 -3.33
CA GLN A 80 7.24 -7.56 -3.01
C GLN A 80 7.50 -9.01 -3.43
N HIS A 81 6.60 -9.94 -3.09
CA HIS A 81 6.71 -11.34 -3.46
C HIS A 81 6.86 -11.53 -4.97
N LEU A 82 6.07 -10.81 -5.77
CA LEU A 82 6.16 -10.89 -7.23
C LEU A 82 7.42 -10.25 -7.81
N ILE A 83 7.95 -9.19 -7.19
CA ILE A 83 9.24 -8.62 -7.58
C ILE A 83 10.36 -9.64 -7.35
N ASP A 84 10.34 -10.31 -6.19
CA ASP A 84 11.35 -11.28 -5.78
C ASP A 84 11.28 -12.55 -6.65
N GLU A 85 10.08 -13.09 -6.87
CA GLU A 85 9.85 -14.27 -7.71
C GLU A 85 10.29 -14.05 -9.17
N GLN A 86 10.00 -12.88 -9.71
CA GLN A 86 10.32 -12.55 -11.10
C GLN A 86 11.75 -12.00 -11.26
N ASN A 87 12.51 -11.89 -10.16
CA ASN A 87 13.86 -11.31 -10.11
C ASN A 87 13.94 -9.91 -10.74
N LEU A 88 12.86 -9.13 -10.64
CA LEU A 88 12.73 -7.83 -11.32
C LEU A 88 13.45 -6.70 -10.56
N GLY A 89 13.81 -6.94 -9.30
CA GLY A 89 14.59 -6.01 -8.48
C GLY A 89 16.10 -6.04 -8.75
N ALA A 90 16.62 -7.08 -9.42
CA ALA A 90 18.07 -7.28 -9.61
C ALA A 90 18.75 -6.24 -10.52
N GLN A 91 17.97 -5.47 -11.29
CA GLN A 91 18.51 -4.48 -12.23
C GLN A 91 18.60 -3.06 -11.64
N GLY A 92 18.25 -2.87 -10.36
CA GLY A 92 18.44 -1.60 -9.64
C GLY A 92 17.62 -0.41 -10.17
N ARG A 93 16.74 -0.63 -11.14
CA ARG A 93 15.82 0.39 -11.65
C ARG A 93 14.60 -0.28 -12.29
N VAL A 94 13.42 -0.08 -11.70
CA VAL A 94 12.17 -0.52 -12.31
C VAL A 94 11.74 0.54 -13.33
N ASP A 95 11.76 0.18 -14.61
CA ASP A 95 11.26 1.00 -15.70
C ASP A 95 9.72 0.86 -15.86
N PRO A 96 9.06 1.72 -16.66
CA PRO A 96 7.61 1.64 -16.85
C PRO A 96 7.11 0.30 -17.40
N GLN A 97 7.90 -0.41 -18.22
CA GLN A 97 7.51 -1.69 -18.81
C GLN A 97 7.51 -2.80 -17.74
N THR A 98 8.57 -2.86 -16.95
CA THR A 98 8.70 -3.78 -15.82
C THR A 98 7.63 -3.49 -14.78
N ALA A 99 7.37 -2.21 -14.50
CA ALA A 99 6.31 -1.79 -13.60
C ALA A 99 4.94 -2.26 -14.07
N ALA A 100 4.60 -2.02 -15.34
CA ALA A 100 3.33 -2.47 -15.92
C ALA A 100 3.18 -4.00 -15.84
N LYS A 101 4.26 -4.75 -16.08
CA LYS A 101 4.28 -6.22 -15.91
C LYS A 101 3.97 -6.63 -14.47
N VAL A 102 4.65 -6.04 -13.47
CA VAL A 102 4.37 -6.32 -12.05
C VAL A 102 2.92 -5.97 -11.72
N GLY A 103 2.47 -4.78 -12.13
CA GLY A 103 1.10 -4.31 -11.93
C GLY A 103 0.06 -5.29 -12.46
N LYS A 104 0.27 -5.81 -13.67
CA LYS A 104 -0.63 -6.81 -14.26
C LYS A 104 -0.68 -8.11 -13.45
N LEU A 105 0.45 -8.56 -12.90
CA LEU A 105 0.52 -9.77 -12.07
C LEU A 105 -0.22 -9.60 -10.74
N VAL A 106 -0.15 -8.42 -10.12
CA VAL A 106 -0.92 -8.10 -8.89
C VAL A 106 -2.36 -7.65 -9.16
N GLY A 107 -2.82 -7.65 -10.42
CA GLY A 107 -4.15 -7.16 -10.77
C GLY A 107 -4.37 -5.68 -10.48
N ALA A 108 -3.31 -4.87 -10.56
CA ALA A 108 -3.38 -3.42 -10.55
C ALA A 108 -3.67 -2.90 -11.96
N HIS A 109 -4.47 -1.84 -12.05
CA HIS A 109 -4.71 -1.08 -13.28
C HIS A 109 -3.65 0.00 -13.45
N TYR A 110 -3.18 0.57 -12.34
CA TYR A 110 -2.11 1.55 -12.29
C TYR A 110 -0.97 1.13 -11.37
N VAL A 111 0.24 1.56 -11.72
CA VAL A 111 1.44 1.35 -10.90
C VAL A 111 2.09 2.70 -10.60
N VAL A 112 2.41 2.92 -9.33
CA VAL A 112 3.16 4.07 -8.85
C VAL A 112 4.64 3.70 -8.77
N LEU A 113 5.44 4.41 -9.54
CA LEU A 113 6.90 4.39 -9.51
C LEU A 113 7.41 5.67 -8.86
N GLY A 114 8.42 5.57 -8.01
CA GLY A 114 8.99 6.74 -7.37
C GLY A 114 10.50 6.69 -7.24
N THR A 115 11.13 7.86 -7.31
CA THR A 115 12.53 8.05 -6.98
C THR A 115 12.66 9.18 -5.98
N PHE A 116 13.58 9.07 -5.03
CA PHE A 116 13.88 10.19 -4.13
C PHE A 116 15.37 10.51 -4.11
N ILE A 117 15.70 11.77 -3.84
CA ILE A 117 17.05 12.24 -3.62
C ILE A 117 17.03 13.12 -2.38
N ASP A 118 17.92 12.80 -1.45
CA ASP A 118 18.18 13.60 -0.26
C ASP A 118 19.59 14.18 -0.35
N PHE A 119 19.71 15.50 -0.37
CA PHE A 119 21.02 16.15 -0.34
C PHE A 119 21.17 16.97 0.93
N TYR A 120 21.74 16.35 1.97
CA TYR A 120 21.93 16.98 3.29
C TYR A 120 20.64 17.57 3.87
N GLY A 121 19.48 16.93 3.63
CA GLY A 121 18.18 17.38 4.11
C GLY A 121 17.31 18.06 3.05
N ASP A 122 17.86 18.50 1.91
CA ASP A 122 17.06 18.91 0.75
C ASP A 122 16.48 17.67 0.06
N PHE A 123 15.23 17.36 0.38
CA PHE A 123 14.55 16.13 0.01
C PHE A 123 13.64 16.34 -1.19
N ARG A 124 13.90 15.64 -2.28
CA ARG A 124 13.10 15.66 -3.50
C ARG A 124 12.53 14.27 -3.77
N VAL A 125 11.26 14.23 -4.16
CA VAL A 125 10.57 13.02 -4.60
C VAL A 125 9.96 13.26 -5.97
N ASP A 126 10.25 12.35 -6.91
CA ASP A 126 9.66 12.30 -8.24
C ASP A 126 8.84 11.01 -8.36
N VAL A 127 7.58 11.11 -8.79
CA VAL A 127 6.64 10.00 -8.88
C VAL A 127 5.99 9.94 -10.25
N ARG A 128 5.83 8.74 -10.79
CA ARG A 128 5.19 8.46 -12.07
C ARG A 128 4.06 7.46 -11.87
N LEU A 129 2.88 7.77 -12.41
CA LEU A 129 1.74 6.86 -12.49
C LEU A 129 1.73 6.21 -13.86
N VAL A 130 1.83 4.89 -13.90
CA VAL A 130 1.91 4.10 -15.13
C VAL A 130 0.62 3.31 -15.31
N ASN A 131 0.03 3.34 -16.51
CA ASN A 131 -1.06 2.44 -16.87
C ASN A 131 -0.49 1.05 -17.17
N THR A 132 -1.01 0.02 -16.51
CA THR A 132 -0.50 -1.36 -16.65
C THR A 132 -0.86 -2.02 -17.99
N GLU A 133 -1.93 -1.57 -18.65
CA GLU A 133 -2.37 -2.10 -19.94
C GLU A 133 -1.53 -1.54 -21.08
N THR A 134 -1.27 -0.22 -21.07
CA THR A 134 -0.55 0.47 -22.16
C THR A 134 0.94 0.67 -21.86
N SER A 135 1.38 0.47 -20.62
CA SER A 135 2.72 0.83 -20.11
C SER A 135 3.06 2.32 -20.23
N GLU A 136 2.07 3.18 -20.50
CA GLU A 136 2.27 4.62 -20.63
C GLU A 136 2.30 5.32 -19.28
N ILE A 137 3.12 6.36 -19.19
CA ILE A 137 3.11 7.27 -18.04
C ILE A 137 1.89 8.17 -18.20
N VAL A 138 0.89 7.95 -17.36
CA VAL A 138 -0.33 8.75 -17.30
C VAL A 138 -0.07 10.09 -16.62
N LYS A 139 0.81 10.09 -15.61
CA LYS A 139 1.09 11.29 -14.82
C LYS A 139 2.49 11.28 -14.22
N THR A 140 3.07 12.45 -14.07
CA THR A 140 4.29 12.68 -13.29
C THR A 140 4.05 13.77 -12.26
N GLU A 141 4.52 13.57 -11.04
CA GLU A 141 4.48 14.53 -9.93
C GLU A 141 5.88 14.67 -9.34
N SER A 142 6.25 15.87 -8.94
CA SER A 142 7.52 16.12 -8.26
C SER A 142 7.31 17.16 -7.16
N GLU A 143 7.98 16.97 -6.05
CA GLU A 143 7.97 17.93 -4.94
C GLU A 143 9.30 17.88 -4.19
N ARG A 144 9.71 19.05 -3.67
CA ARG A 144 10.97 19.22 -2.96
C ARG A 144 10.74 20.09 -1.73
N MET A 145 11.17 19.61 -0.57
CA MET A 145 11.19 20.36 0.70
C MET A 145 12.32 19.85 1.60
N GLN A 146 12.44 20.41 2.80
CA GLN A 146 13.29 19.83 3.84
C GLN A 146 12.77 18.44 4.26
N ARG A 147 13.68 17.52 4.63
CA ARG A 147 13.37 16.14 5.05
C ARG A 147 12.31 16.07 6.15
N ASP A 148 12.25 17.04 7.04
CA ASP A 148 11.26 17.10 8.13
C ASP A 148 9.80 17.24 7.63
N HIS A 149 9.63 17.64 6.37
CA HIS A 149 8.35 17.71 5.66
C HIS A 149 8.14 16.53 4.71
N MET A 150 8.91 15.44 4.83
CA MET A 150 8.79 14.27 3.96
C MET A 150 7.35 13.71 3.95
N PHE A 151 6.65 13.71 5.10
CA PHE A 151 5.25 13.31 5.15
C PHE A 151 4.36 14.21 4.27
N ASP A 152 4.53 15.54 4.36
CA ASP A 152 3.76 16.50 3.56
C ASP A 152 4.01 16.29 2.06
N ILE A 153 5.25 16.02 1.66
CA ILE A 153 5.62 15.70 0.27
C ILE A 153 4.79 14.51 -0.24
N ILE A 154 4.79 13.40 0.49
CA ILE A 154 4.12 12.16 0.05
C ILE A 154 2.60 12.34 0.00
N ARG A 155 2.02 12.97 1.02
CA ARG A 155 0.58 13.30 1.05
C ARG A 155 0.18 14.18 -0.13
N ASN A 156 0.93 15.25 -0.38
CA ASN A 156 0.63 16.21 -1.44
C ASN A 156 0.71 15.54 -2.82
N ILE A 157 1.75 14.72 -3.06
CA ILE A 157 1.87 13.92 -4.28
C ILE A 157 0.70 12.94 -4.41
N ALA A 158 0.39 12.15 -3.38
CA ALA A 158 -0.72 11.20 -3.40
C ALA A 158 -2.06 11.88 -3.75
N SER A 159 -2.33 13.04 -3.14
CA SER A 159 -3.52 13.83 -3.44
C SER A 159 -3.56 14.31 -4.89
N ARG A 160 -2.43 14.76 -5.46
CA ARG A 160 -2.37 15.21 -6.86
C ARG A 160 -2.48 14.05 -7.83
N LEU A 161 -1.88 12.89 -7.54
CA LEU A 161 -2.02 11.68 -8.34
C LEU A 161 -3.48 11.24 -8.46
N MET A 162 -4.24 11.25 -7.36
CA MET A 162 -5.64 10.82 -7.36
C MET A 162 -6.57 11.78 -8.10
N LYS A 163 -6.34 13.09 -8.02
CA LYS A 163 -7.24 14.11 -8.60
C LYS A 163 -7.39 14.00 -10.12
N ASP A 164 -6.30 13.68 -10.82
CA ASP A 164 -6.26 13.77 -12.29
C ASP A 164 -6.38 12.40 -12.98
N ALA A 165 -6.35 11.30 -12.22
CA ALA A 165 -6.58 9.94 -12.72
C ALA A 165 -8.07 9.63 -13.00
N ASN A 166 -8.94 10.65 -13.04
CA ASN A 166 -10.41 10.52 -13.06
C ASN A 166 -10.96 9.65 -11.90
N LEU A 167 -10.19 9.53 -10.82
CA LEU A 167 -10.61 8.89 -9.58
C LEU A 167 -11.30 9.95 -8.71
N PRO A 168 -12.41 9.62 -8.04
CA PRO A 168 -13.04 10.50 -7.06
C PRO A 168 -12.00 11.10 -6.12
N ALA A 169 -12.07 12.41 -5.91
CA ALA A 169 -11.15 13.10 -5.03
C ALA A 169 -11.19 12.48 -3.62
N LEU A 170 -10.03 12.40 -2.97
CA LEU A 170 -9.94 12.09 -1.53
C LEU A 170 -10.97 12.95 -0.78
N GLN A 171 -11.94 12.31 -0.12
CA GLN A 171 -12.92 13.03 0.69
C GLN A 171 -12.15 13.68 1.84
N ARG A 172 -11.99 15.01 1.81
CA ARG A 172 -11.23 15.79 2.80
C ARG A 172 -11.58 15.43 4.24
N GLN A 173 -12.81 15.04 4.52
CA GLN A 173 -13.26 14.69 5.88
C GLN A 173 -12.55 13.45 6.49
N ALA A 174 -12.11 12.48 5.68
CA ALA A 174 -11.40 11.29 6.17
C ALA A 174 -9.90 11.57 6.40
N SER A 175 -9.29 12.41 5.57
CA SER A 175 -7.92 12.89 5.74
C SER A 175 -7.82 13.88 6.91
N ASP A 176 -8.86 14.68 7.16
CA ASP A 176 -8.86 15.73 8.18
C ASP A 176 -8.98 15.20 9.62
N GLN A 177 -9.58 14.03 9.84
CA GLN A 177 -9.57 13.40 11.17
C GLN A 177 -8.22 12.74 11.52
N ARG A 178 -7.36 12.47 10.53
CA ARG A 178 -5.99 11.98 10.73
C ARG A 178 -4.93 13.10 10.64
N MET A 179 -5.31 14.31 10.19
CA MET A 179 -4.45 15.51 10.08
C MET A 179 -3.66 15.88 11.34
N GLY A 180 -4.07 15.41 12.53
CA GLY A 180 -3.34 15.65 13.78
C GLY A 180 -2.06 14.82 13.94
N ARG A 181 -1.79 13.82 13.09
CA ARG A 181 -0.57 13.00 13.14
C ARG A 181 0.38 13.41 12.03
N GLN A 182 1.12 14.50 12.24
CA GLN A 182 2.40 14.66 11.56
C GLN A 182 3.25 13.44 11.96
N ILE A 183 3.50 12.52 11.03
CA ILE A 183 4.35 11.37 11.31
C ILE A 183 5.77 11.91 11.49
N PRO A 184 6.36 11.85 12.70
CA PRO A 184 7.71 12.37 12.89
C PRO A 184 8.68 11.61 11.99
N THR A 185 9.61 12.32 11.35
CA THR A 185 10.64 11.73 10.48
C THR A 185 11.36 10.58 11.16
N GLU A 186 11.60 10.70 12.47
CA GLU A 186 12.24 9.65 13.26
C GLU A 186 11.38 8.38 13.39
N ALA A 187 10.08 8.52 13.69
CA ALA A 187 9.16 7.38 13.75
C ALA A 187 9.09 6.66 12.40
N LEU A 188 9.03 7.43 11.32
CA LEU A 188 9.06 6.91 9.97
C LEU A 188 10.39 6.22 9.64
N THR A 189 11.53 6.75 10.09
CA THR A 189 12.84 6.13 9.88
C THR A 189 12.89 4.75 10.54
N TYR A 190 12.40 4.64 11.79
CA TYR A 190 12.32 3.35 12.47
C TYR A 190 11.34 2.39 11.78
N TYR A 191 10.17 2.87 11.36
CA TYR A 191 9.23 2.06 10.58
C TYR A 191 9.86 1.54 9.28
N SER A 192 10.57 2.41 8.56
CA SER A 192 11.28 2.08 7.32
C SER A 192 12.31 0.98 7.54
N ARG A 193 13.12 1.09 8.61
CA ARG A 193 14.10 0.06 8.99
C ARG A 193 13.42 -1.24 9.41
N ALA A 194 12.28 -1.16 10.08
CA ALA A 194 11.50 -2.34 10.46
C ALA A 194 11.04 -3.13 9.24
N LEU A 195 10.53 -2.44 8.20
CA LEU A 195 10.18 -3.07 6.92
C LEU A 195 11.39 -3.71 6.24
N LEU A 196 12.52 -3.01 6.19
CA LEU A 196 13.77 -3.53 5.62
C LEU A 196 14.19 -4.85 6.29
N TYR A 197 14.20 -4.89 7.63
CA TYR A 197 14.55 -6.10 8.36
C TYR A 197 13.52 -7.20 8.21
N ALA A 198 12.23 -6.86 8.16
CA ALA A 198 11.16 -7.84 7.95
C ALA A 198 11.30 -8.54 6.60
N ASP A 199 11.55 -7.79 5.52
CA ASP A 199 11.75 -8.33 4.18
C ASP A 199 12.99 -9.24 4.12
N HIS A 200 14.05 -8.92 4.87
CA HIS A 200 15.25 -9.74 4.98
C HIS A 200 15.10 -10.93 5.94
N GLY A 201 13.90 -11.18 6.48
CA GLY A 201 13.65 -12.26 7.44
C GLY A 201 14.27 -12.04 8.83
N GLN A 202 14.82 -10.85 9.11
CA GLN A 202 15.44 -10.49 10.39
C GLN A 202 14.37 -10.04 11.40
N LYS A 203 13.50 -10.99 11.79
CA LYS A 203 12.30 -10.73 12.60
C LYS A 203 12.59 -9.98 13.90
N ASP A 204 13.62 -10.36 14.64
CA ASP A 204 13.94 -9.72 15.94
C ASP A 204 14.27 -8.23 15.77
N LYS A 205 15.08 -7.89 14.77
CA LYS A 205 15.41 -6.50 14.46
C LYS A 205 14.18 -5.74 13.94
N ALA A 206 13.36 -6.38 13.13
CA ALA A 206 12.11 -5.77 12.65
C ALA A 206 11.19 -5.41 13.83
N VAL A 207 10.99 -6.34 14.77
CA VAL A 207 10.20 -6.11 16.00
C VAL A 207 10.79 -4.96 16.81
N GLU A 208 12.11 -4.93 16.99
CA GLU A 208 12.78 -3.83 17.71
C GLU A 208 12.50 -2.48 17.05
N MET A 209 12.67 -2.38 15.73
CA MET A 209 12.48 -1.14 15.00
C MET A 209 11.01 -0.70 15.00
N PHE A 210 10.04 -1.62 14.86
CA PHE A 210 8.62 -1.28 15.01
C PHE A 210 8.32 -0.72 16.40
N ASN A 211 8.85 -1.34 17.46
CA ASN A 211 8.66 -0.84 18.82
C ASN A 211 9.25 0.56 19.01
N ARG A 212 10.41 0.87 18.39
CA ARG A 212 10.99 2.23 18.42
C ARG A 212 10.11 3.24 17.70
N ALA A 213 9.55 2.88 16.55
CA ALA A 213 8.59 3.73 15.84
C ALA A 213 7.35 4.02 16.70
N LEU A 214 6.83 3.00 17.37
CA LEU A 214 5.65 3.11 18.26
C LEU A 214 5.95 3.83 19.57
N ALA A 215 7.20 3.82 20.05
CA ALA A 215 7.58 4.62 21.21
C ALA A 215 7.50 6.12 20.90
N ILE A 216 7.80 6.52 19.66
CA ILE A 216 7.72 7.92 19.21
C ILE A 216 6.29 8.29 18.84
N LEU A 217 5.60 7.41 18.09
CA LEU A 217 4.22 7.60 17.67
C LEU A 217 3.37 6.37 18.03
N PRO A 218 2.81 6.31 19.26
CA PRO A 218 2.04 5.14 19.73
C PRO A 218 0.85 4.78 18.86
N GLY A 219 0.29 5.75 18.14
CA GLY A 219 -0.83 5.56 17.21
C GLY A 219 -0.44 5.42 15.75
N TYR A 220 0.81 5.04 15.45
CA TYR A 220 1.25 4.77 14.09
C TYR A 220 0.68 3.41 13.63
N ALA A 221 -0.49 3.44 13.00
CA ALA A 221 -1.27 2.24 12.68
C ALA A 221 -0.46 1.24 11.85
N GLU A 222 0.28 1.73 10.87
CA GLU A 222 1.13 0.93 9.97
C GLU A 222 2.23 0.18 10.73
N ALA A 223 2.85 0.84 11.72
CA ALA A 223 3.85 0.20 12.57
C ALA A 223 3.22 -0.84 13.51
N GLN A 224 1.99 -0.61 13.99
CA GLN A 224 1.26 -1.60 14.80
C GLN A 224 0.92 -2.84 13.97
N GLU A 225 0.37 -2.65 12.77
CA GLU A 225 0.02 -3.74 11.86
C GLU A 225 1.27 -4.53 11.42
N GLY A 226 2.34 -3.83 11.06
CA GLY A 226 3.63 -4.45 10.72
C GLY A 226 4.19 -5.29 11.86
N LEU A 227 4.14 -4.78 13.10
CA LEU A 227 4.58 -5.50 14.29
C LEU A 227 3.76 -6.77 14.54
N GLN A 228 2.43 -6.69 14.44
CA GLN A 228 1.55 -7.85 14.63
C GLN A 228 1.86 -8.93 13.59
N ARG A 229 2.07 -8.52 12.33
CA ARG A 229 2.36 -9.43 11.23
C ARG A 229 3.69 -10.14 11.39
N VAL A 230 4.75 -9.43 11.79
CA VAL A 230 6.06 -10.06 12.03
C VAL A 230 6.01 -11.05 13.20
N LYS A 231 5.20 -10.76 14.22
CA LYS A 231 5.02 -11.65 15.38
C LYS A 231 4.20 -12.91 15.06
N SER A 232 3.30 -12.84 14.07
CA SER A 232 2.46 -13.98 13.68
C SER A 232 3.06 -14.88 12.60
N SER A 233 4.10 -14.39 11.88
CA SER A 233 4.87 -15.16 10.89
C SER A 233 5.93 -16.06 11.52
#